data_AF-A0A933X6P1-F1
#
_entry.id   AF-A0A933X6P1-F1
#
_cell.length_a   1.000
_cell.length_b   1.000
_cell.length_c   1.000
_cell.angle_alpha   90.00
_cell.angle_beta   90.00
_cell.angle_gamma   90.00
#
_symmetry.space_group_name_H-M   'P 1'
#
loop_
_entity.id
_entity.type
_entity.pdbx_description
1 polymer ?
#
loop_
_entity_poly.entity_id
_entity_poly.type
_entity_poly.pdbx_seq_one_letter_code
_entity_poly.pdbx_strand_id
1 'polypeptide(L)' 'MNKQELKKVLWDIDRDKIDTLPADFVVQRILSYGGIFLIIKSMREYGKNTVKRVFVTMKPTSISPRKYFYLKNFLLS' A
#
# COMPACT_ATOMS: atom_id res chain seq x y z
N MET A 1 -6.60 -9.22 -4.90
CA MET A 1 -7.37 -7.98 -4.61
C MET A 1 -8.07 -7.56 -5.90
N ASN A 2 -9.25 -6.93 -5.88
CA ASN A 2 -9.97 -6.67 -7.14
C ASN A 2 -9.62 -5.30 -7.76
N LYS A 3 -9.85 -5.12 -9.07
CA LYS A 3 -9.55 -3.87 -9.79
C LYS A 3 -10.31 -2.65 -9.27
N GLN A 4 -11.51 -2.84 -8.71
CA GLN A 4 -12.29 -1.75 -8.12
C GLN A 4 -11.65 -1.23 -6.83
N GLU A 5 -11.10 -2.13 -6.00
CA GLU A 5 -10.37 -1.80 -4.78
C GLU A 5 -9.07 -1.06 -5.11
N LEU A 6 -8.33 -1.55 -6.11
CA LEU A 6 -7.09 -0.90 -6.58
C LEU A 6 -7.35 0.50 -7.14
N LYS A 7 -8.45 0.71 -7.86
CA LYS A 7 -8.81 2.05 -8.37
C LYS A 7 -8.99 3.10 -7.26
N LYS A 8 -9.33 2.69 -6.03
CA LYS A 8 -9.44 3.62 -4.88
C LYS A 8 -8.09 4.19 -4.44
N VAL A 9 -6.98 3.55 -4.78
CA VAL A 9 -5.62 3.98 -4.41
C VAL A 9 -4.74 4.32 -5.62
N LEU A 10 -5.17 3.92 -6.81
CA LEU A 10 -4.54 4.16 -8.13
C LEU A 10 -5.48 4.96 -9.04
N TRP A 11 -6.23 5.92 -8.51
CA TRP A 11 -7.24 6.68 -9.27
C TRP A 11 -6.65 7.53 -10.41
N ASP A 12 -5.37 7.82 -10.32
CA ASP A 12 -4.53 8.59 -11.24
C ASP A 12 -3.81 7.72 -12.28
N ILE A 13 -4.00 6.39 -12.27
CA ILE A 13 -3.40 5.47 -13.22
C ILE A 13 -4.45 4.93 -14.19
N ASP A 14 -4.10 4.86 -15.47
CA ASP A 14 -4.92 4.21 -16.51
C ASP A 14 -5.22 2.76 -16.12
N ARG A 15 -6.50 2.36 -16.25
CA ARG A 15 -6.95 1.01 -15.86
C ARG A 15 -6.16 -0.11 -16.52
N ASP A 16 -5.76 0.08 -17.77
CA ASP A 16 -5.08 -0.94 -18.57
C ASP A 16 -3.59 -1.07 -18.21
N LYS A 17 -3.06 -0.10 -17.45
CA LYS A 17 -1.68 -0.10 -16.94
C LYS A 17 -1.57 -0.62 -15.52
N ILE A 18 -2.68 -0.84 -14.80
CA ILE A 18 -2.64 -1.29 -13.40
C ILE A 18 -1.90 -2.62 -13.26
N ASP A 19 -2.13 -3.55 -14.20
CA ASP A 19 -1.55 -4.89 -14.14
C ASP A 19 -0.05 -4.89 -14.49
N THR A 20 0.47 -3.79 -15.05
CA THR A 20 1.91 -3.65 -15.38
C THR A 20 2.70 -2.90 -14.30
N LEU A 21 2.03 -2.42 -13.24
CA LEU A 21 2.68 -1.69 -12.17
C LEU A 21 3.57 -2.61 -11.31
N PRO A 22 4.75 -2.14 -10.89
CA PRO A 22 5.55 -2.85 -9.91
C PRO A 22 4.77 -3.07 -8.60
N ALA A 23 4.89 -4.26 -8.00
CA ALA A 23 4.23 -4.58 -6.73
C ALA A 23 4.56 -3.55 -5.63
N ASP A 24 5.81 -3.12 -5.54
CA ASP A 24 6.25 -2.11 -4.56
C ASP A 24 5.52 -0.78 -4.72
N PHE A 25 5.26 -0.35 -5.96
CA PHE A 25 4.49 0.85 -6.24
C PHE A 25 3.04 0.69 -5.78
N VAL A 26 2.41 -0.44 -6.09
CA VAL A 26 1.03 -0.74 -5.66
C VAL A 26 0.93 -0.76 -4.13
N VAL A 27 1.86 -1.43 -3.46
CA VAL A 27 1.93 -1.49 -2.00
C VAL A 27 2.13 -0.08 -1.41
N GLN A 28 3.02 0.72 -1.97
CA GLN A 28 3.24 2.10 -1.54
C GLN A 28 1.95 2.93 -1.62
N ARG A 29 1.20 2.80 -2.70
CA ARG A 29 -0.09 3.49 -2.89
C ARG A 29 -1.14 3.01 -1.89
N ILE A 30 -1.19 1.71 -1.60
CA ILE A 30 -2.06 1.14 -0.56
C ILE A 30 -1.70 1.66 0.83
N LEU A 31 -0.42 1.72 1.18
CA LEU A 31 0.03 2.25 2.47
C LEU A 31 -0.28 3.75 2.61
N SER A 32 -0.14 4.51 1.52
CA SER A 32 -0.42 5.95 1.51
C SER A 32 -1.92 6.25 1.60
N TYR A 33 -2.74 5.61 0.76
CA TYR A 33 -4.14 6.00 0.56
C TYR A 33 -5.18 4.94 0.97
N GLY A 34 -4.78 3.68 1.07
CA GLY A 34 -5.68 2.57 1.41
C GLY A 34 -6.06 2.52 2.89
N GLY A 35 -7.22 1.93 3.18
CA GLY A 35 -7.63 1.59 4.54
C GLY A 35 -6.98 0.28 5.04
N ILE A 36 -7.18 -0.04 6.32
CA ILE A 36 -6.61 -1.23 6.97
C ILE A 36 -6.96 -2.54 6.25
N PHE A 37 -8.19 -2.67 5.73
CA PHE A 37 -8.61 -3.84 4.96
C PHE A 37 -7.79 -4.06 3.69
N LEU A 38 -7.49 -2.97 2.96
CA LEU A 38 -6.66 -3.00 1.76
C LEU A 38 -5.20 -3.35 2.10
N ILE A 39 -4.70 -2.84 3.22
CA ILE A 39 -3.36 -3.18 3.72
C ILE A 39 -3.28 -4.67 4.08
N ILE A 40 -4.26 -5.22 4.80
CA ILE A 40 -4.31 -6.66 5.13
C ILE A 40 -4.37 -7.50 3.85
N LYS A 41 -5.17 -7.10 2.85
CA LYS A 41 -5.22 -7.78 1.55
C LYS A 41 -3.86 -7.74 0.84
N SER A 42 -3.19 -6.59 0.84
CA SER A 42 -1.85 -6.45 0.26
C SER A 42 -0.81 -7.36 0.94
N MET A 43 -0.93 -7.59 2.26
CA MET A 43 -0.05 -8.52 2.98
C MET A 43 -0.30 -9.97 2.61
N ARG A 44 -1.55 -10.35 2.31
CA ARG A 44 -1.90 -11.69 1.82
C ARG A 44 -1.40 -11.93 0.40
N GLU A 45 -1.44 -10.91 -0.44
CA GLU A 45 -1.13 -11.01 -1.87
C GLU A 45 0.36 -10.86 -2.17
N TYR A 46 1.03 -9.87 -1.58
CA TYR A 46 2.46 -9.58 -1.81
C TYR A 46 3.38 -10.08 -0.70
N GLY A 47 2.81 -10.58 0.40
CA GLY A 47 3.54 -11.06 1.58
C GLY A 47 3.82 -9.96 2.60
N LYS A 48 3.76 -10.34 3.89
CA LYS A 48 4.01 -9.44 5.03
C LYS A 48 5.39 -8.78 4.95
N ASN A 49 6.44 -9.53 4.59
CA ASN A 49 7.80 -9.01 4.52
C ASN A 49 7.97 -7.94 3.43
N THR A 50 7.34 -8.13 2.28
CA THR A 50 7.32 -7.15 1.18
C THR A 50 6.66 -5.85 1.63
N VAL A 51 5.48 -5.95 2.26
CA VAL A 51 4.76 -4.76 2.77
C VAL A 51 5.57 -4.02 3.84
N LYS A 52 6.22 -4.75 4.77
CA LYS A 52 7.12 -4.16 5.76
C LYS A 52 8.31 -3.45 5.09
N ARG A 53 8.97 -4.10 4.12
CA ARG A 53 10.10 -3.53 3.38
C ARG A 53 9.70 -2.22 2.71
N VAL A 54 8.60 -2.22 1.98
CA VAL A 54 8.09 -1.01 1.30
C VAL A 54 7.77 0.08 2.31
N PHE A 55 7.12 -0.25 3.44
CA PHE A 55 6.84 0.73 4.48
C PHE A 55 8.11 1.39 5.05
N VAL A 56 9.18 0.61 5.28
CA VAL A 56 10.45 1.13 5.82
C VAL A 56 11.20 1.99 4.81
N THR A 57 11.08 1.71 3.50
CA THR A 57 11.72 2.51 2.44
C THR A 57 10.93 3.76 2.06
N MET A 58 9.67 3.86 2.48
CA MET A 58 8.85 5.05 2.25
C MET A 58 9.34 6.25 3.07
N LYS A 59 9.44 7.41 2.41
CA LYS A 59 9.63 8.69 3.11
C LYS A 59 8.44 8.93 4.05
N PRO A 60 8.65 9.37 5.30
CA PRO A 60 7.56 9.65 6.24
C PRO A 60 6.54 10.67 5.70
N THR A 61 6.96 11.60 4.84
CA THR A 61 6.10 12.60 4.20
C THR A 61 5.13 12.02 3.17
N SER A 62 5.33 10.78 2.72
CA SER A 62 4.44 10.09 1.79
C SER A 62 3.14 9.60 2.45
N ILE A 63 3.05 9.67 3.78
CA ILE A 63 1.90 9.24 4.57
C ILE A 63 1.59 10.34 5.59
N SER A 64 0.32 10.57 5.94
CA SER A 64 0.01 11.47 7.05
C SER A 64 0.65 10.96 8.36
N PRO A 65 1.15 11.85 9.24
CA PRO A 65 1.84 11.43 10.46
C PRO A 65 1.03 10.45 11.32
N ARG A 66 -0.27 10.73 11.51
CA ARG A 66 -1.19 9.84 12.25
C ARG A 66 -1.20 8.42 11.67
N LYS A 67 -1.28 8.30 10.35
CA LYS A 67 -1.33 7.00 9.68
C LYS A 67 0.04 6.33 9.70
N TYR A 68 1.13 7.08 9.55
CA TYR A 68 2.48 6.55 9.69
C TYR A 68 2.70 5.90 11.06
N PHE A 69 2.36 6.59 12.16
CA PHE A 69 2.48 6.04 13.51
C PHE A 69 1.63 4.79 13.72
N TYR A 70 0.39 4.80 13.23
CA TYR A 70 -0.48 3.63 13.28
C TYR A 70 0.13 2.43 12.52
N LEU A 71 0.62 2.64 11.30
CA LEU A 71 1.21 1.59 10.48
C LEU A 71 2.54 1.09 11.03
N LYS A 72 3.35 1.97 11.63
CA LYS A 72 4.57 1.57 12.34
C LYS A 72 4.24 0.55 13.42
N ASN A 73 3.24 0.83 14.26
CA ASN A 73 2.81 -0.09 15.31
C ASN A 73 2.17 -1.35 14.73
N PHE A 74 1.36 -1.24 13.68
CA PHE A 74 0.69 -2.40 13.09
C PHE A 74 1.66 -3.36 12.36
N LEU A 75 2.66 -2.83 11.65
CA LEU A 75 3.55 -3.60 10.79
C LEU A 75 4.85 -4.02 11.49
N LEU A 76 5.37 -3.20 12.40
CA LEU A 76 6.71 -3.41 12.98
C LEU A 76 6.69 -3.86 14.45
N SER A 77 5.51 -3.98 15.07
CA SER A 77 5.36 -4.68 16.34
C SER A 77 5.31 -6.21 16.15
#